data_AF-A0A2H0LXK5-F1
#
_entry.id   AF-A0A2H0LXK5-F1
#
_cell.length_a   1.000
_cell.length_b   1.000
_cell.length_c   1.000
_cell.angle_alpha   90.00
_cell.angle_beta   90.00
_cell.angle_gamma   90.00
#
_symmetry.space_group_name_H-M   'P 1'
#
loop_
_entity.id
_entity.type
_entity.pdbx_description
1 polymer ?
#
loop_
_entity_poly.entity_id
_entity_poly.type
_entity_poly.pdbx_seq_one_letter_code
_entity_poly.pdbx_strand_id
1 'polypeptide(L)'
;APVTPYALLCCNTYGGLSEDNAHPEESYRPFDKKRSGFVIAEGAGIMVLENVERAKSRKANIAAVISGFGTTCDGIDRINPDASGKELARAINMALLEAKVRPEEIDFISLDGLALDIWDTSEIKALKSVFGASLKKIPASCP
;
A
#
# COMPACT_ATOMS: atom_id res chain seq x y z
N ALA A 1 4.42 -15.33 8.47
CA ALA A 1 4.98 -15.64 9.80
C ALA A 1 3.82 -15.52 10.80
N PRO A 2 3.70 -16.41 11.80
CA PRO A 2 2.56 -16.33 12.70
C PRO A 2 2.60 -15.04 13.52
N VAL A 3 1.44 -14.53 13.93
CA VAL A 3 1.33 -13.47 14.94
C VAL A 3 1.78 -14.07 16.27
N THR A 4 3.06 -13.93 16.57
CA THR A 4 3.64 -14.38 17.84
C THR A 4 3.40 -13.35 18.95
N PRO A 5 3.44 -13.76 20.24
CA PRO A 5 3.38 -12.82 21.36
C PRO A 5 4.45 -11.72 21.28
N TYR A 6 5.64 -12.05 20.76
CA TYR A 6 6.70 -11.06 20.56
C TYR A 6 6.36 -10.06 19.46
N ALA A 7 5.81 -10.51 18.34
CA ALA A 7 5.36 -9.61 17.26
C ALA A 7 4.25 -8.66 17.75
N LEU A 8 3.27 -9.19 18.47
CA LEU A 8 2.20 -8.39 19.08
C LEU A 8 2.77 -7.34 20.04
N LEU A 9 3.71 -7.73 20.92
CA LEU A 9 4.38 -6.82 21.84
C LEU A 9 5.10 -5.69 21.09
N CYS A 10 5.84 -6.00 20.03
CA CYS A 10 6.56 -5.00 19.24
C CYS A 10 5.60 -3.99 18.59
N CYS A 11 4.53 -4.47 17.95
CA CYS A 11 3.53 -3.60 17.31
C CYS A 11 2.80 -2.73 18.35
N ASN A 12 2.48 -3.29 19.52
CA ASN A 12 1.88 -2.54 20.62
C ASN A 12 2.84 -1.48 21.19
N THR A 13 4.12 -1.82 21.35
CA THR A 13 5.13 -0.92 21.95
C THR A 13 5.46 0.28 21.05
N TYR A 14 5.45 0.10 19.73
CA TYR A 14 5.58 1.23 18.80
C TYR A 14 4.28 2.09 18.72
N GLY A 15 3.13 1.57 19.17
CA GLY A 15 1.86 2.28 19.13
C GLY A 15 1.17 2.21 17.76
N GLY A 16 1.38 1.12 17.02
CA GLY A 16 0.80 0.95 15.68
C GLY A 16 -0.57 0.25 15.65
N LEU A 17 -0.94 -0.45 16.73
CA LEU A 17 -2.16 -1.24 16.78
C LEU A 17 -3.38 -0.39 17.10
N SER A 18 -4.53 -0.77 16.55
CA SER A 18 -5.82 -0.16 16.88
C SER A 18 -6.15 -0.28 18.37
N GLU A 19 -6.63 0.81 18.96
CA GLU A 19 -7.05 0.86 20.36
C GLU A 19 -8.54 0.49 20.57
N ASP A 20 -9.32 0.35 19.50
CA ASP A 20 -10.76 0.04 19.55
C ASP A 20 -11.01 -1.46 19.80
N ASN A 21 -10.81 -1.86 21.06
CA ASN A 21 -11.05 -3.23 21.52
C ASN A 21 -12.54 -3.53 21.75
N ALA A 22 -13.40 -2.51 21.78
CA ALA A 22 -14.83 -2.67 22.01
C ALA A 22 -15.57 -3.09 20.73
N HIS A 23 -15.05 -2.70 19.55
CA HIS A 23 -15.65 -2.99 18.24
C HIS A 23 -14.61 -3.64 17.30
N PRO A 24 -14.16 -4.87 17.58
CA PRO A 24 -13.06 -5.49 16.86
C PRO A 24 -13.31 -5.63 15.34
N GLU A 25 -14.54 -5.96 14.93
CA GLU A 25 -14.96 -6.08 13.52
C GLU A 25 -14.86 -4.75 12.74
N GLU A 26 -14.87 -3.62 13.44
CA GLU A 26 -14.83 -2.28 12.84
C GLU A 26 -13.49 -1.58 13.09
N SER A 27 -12.55 -2.24 13.78
CA SER A 27 -11.35 -1.60 14.34
C SER A 27 -10.30 -1.24 13.29
N TYR A 28 -10.27 -1.95 12.15
CA TYR A 28 -9.47 -1.57 10.99
C TYR A 28 -10.24 -0.62 10.10
N ARG A 29 -9.87 0.67 10.13
CA ARG A 29 -10.56 1.75 9.40
C ARG A 29 -9.58 2.77 8.81
N PRO A 30 -8.74 2.35 7.85
CA PRO A 30 -7.78 3.26 7.22
C PRO A 30 -8.48 4.46 6.58
N PHE A 31 -7.83 5.62 6.66
CA PHE A 31 -8.32 6.92 6.19
C PHE A 31 -9.59 7.45 6.90
N ASP A 32 -10.18 6.71 7.84
CA ASP A 32 -11.30 7.20 8.63
C ASP A 32 -10.85 8.26 9.66
N LYS A 33 -11.74 9.20 10.00
CA LYS A 33 -11.47 10.24 11.00
C LYS A 33 -11.21 9.68 12.40
N LYS A 34 -11.75 8.49 12.71
CA LYS A 34 -11.65 7.80 13.99
C LYS A 34 -10.66 6.62 13.96
N ARG A 35 -9.79 6.55 12.96
CA ARG A 35 -8.74 5.53 12.90
C ARG A 35 -7.76 5.66 14.07
N SER A 36 -7.30 4.52 14.56
CA SER A 36 -6.46 4.42 15.77
C SER A 36 -5.30 3.45 15.62
N GLY A 37 -4.97 3.03 14.39
CA GLY A 37 -3.95 2.02 14.11
C GLY A 37 -4.48 0.83 13.32
N PHE A 38 -3.56 -0.03 12.88
CA PHE A 38 -3.88 -1.24 12.12
C PHE A 38 -4.29 -2.40 13.03
N VAL A 39 -4.90 -3.42 12.43
CA VAL A 39 -5.18 -4.69 13.10
C VAL A 39 -4.16 -5.71 12.60
N ILE A 40 -3.40 -6.30 13.52
CA ILE A 40 -2.38 -7.29 13.17
C ILE A 40 -3.04 -8.59 12.73
N ALA A 41 -2.54 -9.17 11.63
CA ALA A 41 -3.04 -10.41 11.06
C ALA A 41 -1.89 -11.32 10.63
N GLU A 42 -2.20 -12.60 10.39
CA GLU A 42 -1.29 -13.57 9.78
C GLU A 42 -1.92 -14.16 8.52
N GLY A 43 -1.05 -14.53 7.58
CA GLY A 43 -1.44 -15.15 6.32
C GLY A 43 -0.25 -15.29 5.39
N ALA A 44 -0.44 -16.00 4.28
CA ALA A 44 0.54 -16.09 3.20
C ALA A 44 -0.17 -16.24 1.85
N GLY A 45 0.37 -15.58 0.83
CA GLY A 45 -0.01 -15.76 -0.57
C GLY A 45 1.23 -16.11 -1.39
N ILE A 46 1.07 -16.95 -2.42
CA ILE A 46 2.17 -17.36 -3.30
C ILE A 46 1.78 -17.05 -4.74
N MET A 47 2.69 -16.41 -5.46
CA MET A 47 2.57 -16.16 -6.89
C MET A 47 3.78 -16.76 -7.61
N VAL A 48 3.57 -17.24 -8.84
CA VAL A 48 4.64 -17.76 -9.70
C VAL A 48 4.88 -16.77 -10.83
N LEU A 49 6.12 -16.28 -10.91
CA LEU A 49 6.54 -15.35 -11.95
C LEU A 49 7.26 -16.09 -13.07
N GLU A 50 6.97 -15.71 -14.31
CA GLU A 50 7.61 -16.25 -15.50
C GLU A 50 7.78 -15.12 -16.53
N ASN A 51 8.75 -15.27 -17.43
CA ASN A 51 8.84 -14.41 -18.60
C ASN A 51 7.55 -14.50 -19.45
N VAL A 52 6.97 -13.36 -19.79
CA VAL A 52 5.67 -13.28 -20.48
C VAL A 52 5.65 -13.97 -21.84
N GLU A 53 6.74 -13.92 -22.60
CA GLU A 53 6.81 -14.55 -23.92
C GLU A 53 6.91 -16.07 -23.81
N ARG A 54 7.59 -16.58 -22.77
CA ARG A 54 7.60 -18.01 -22.45
C ARG A 54 6.23 -18.49 -21.99
N ALA A 55 5.56 -17.72 -21.13
CA ALA A 55 4.21 -18.03 -20.68
C ALA A 55 3.22 -18.10 -21.86
N LYS A 56 3.30 -17.15 -22.80
CA LYS A 56 2.51 -17.16 -24.04
C LYS A 56 2.82 -18.36 -24.93
N SER A 57 4.11 -18.69 -25.16
CA SER A 57 4.49 -19.78 -26.07
C SER A 57 3.99 -21.15 -25.62
N ARG A 58 3.96 -21.39 -24.31
CA ARG A 58 3.38 -22.60 -23.71
C ARG A 58 1.87 -22.50 -23.43
N LYS A 59 1.22 -21.40 -23.83
CA LYS A 59 -0.21 -21.11 -23.59
C LYS A 59 -0.61 -21.21 -22.11
N ALA A 60 0.24 -20.69 -21.23
CA ALA A 60 -0.04 -20.60 -19.81
C ALA A 60 -1.26 -19.71 -19.54
N ASN A 61 -1.99 -19.98 -18.45
CA ASN A 61 -2.96 -19.02 -17.93
C ASN A 61 -2.20 -17.85 -17.28
N ILE A 62 -2.29 -16.66 -17.86
CA ILE A 62 -1.62 -15.46 -17.36
C ILE A 62 -2.65 -14.65 -16.57
N ALA A 63 -2.51 -14.60 -15.25
CA ALA A 63 -3.43 -13.85 -14.39
C ALA A 63 -3.25 -12.33 -14.49
N ALA A 64 -1.99 -11.87 -14.57
CA ALA A 64 -1.63 -10.47 -14.68
C ALA A 64 -0.21 -10.32 -15.26
N VAL A 65 0.16 -9.09 -15.61
CA VAL A 65 1.51 -8.71 -16.03
C VAL A 65 1.99 -7.57 -15.13
N ILE A 66 3.19 -7.72 -14.55
CA ILE A 66 3.86 -6.63 -13.85
C ILE A 66 4.46 -5.71 -14.91
N SER A 67 3.81 -4.58 -15.18
CA SER A 67 4.20 -3.65 -16.25
C SER A 67 5.29 -2.66 -15.84
N GLY A 68 5.39 -2.33 -14.55
CA GLY A 68 6.43 -1.44 -14.03
C GLY A 68 6.54 -1.51 -12.51
N PHE A 69 7.67 -1.09 -11.99
CA PHE A 69 8.02 -1.11 -10.58
C PHE A 69 8.82 0.15 -10.20
N GLY A 70 8.64 0.62 -8.97
CA GLY A 70 9.35 1.77 -8.46
C GLY A 70 9.57 1.64 -6.96
N THR A 71 10.78 1.93 -6.51
CA THR A 71 11.15 1.90 -5.10
C THR A 71 12.05 3.07 -4.76
N THR A 72 11.83 3.65 -3.58
CA THR A 72 12.53 4.83 -3.08
C THR A 72 12.73 4.70 -1.57
N CYS A 73 13.40 5.68 -0.95
CA CYS A 73 13.60 5.75 0.49
C CYS A 73 13.64 7.24 0.88
N ASP A 74 12.90 7.63 1.91
CA ASP A 74 12.85 9.02 2.38
C ASP A 74 14.01 9.40 3.30
N GLY A 75 14.58 8.42 4.01
CA GLY A 75 15.74 8.63 4.88
C GLY A 75 15.49 9.61 6.03
N ILE A 76 14.23 9.79 6.46
CA ILE A 76 13.85 10.80 7.45
C ILE A 76 13.78 10.22 8.87
N ASP A 77 13.02 9.16 9.07
CA ASP A 77 12.87 8.49 10.36
C ASP A 77 12.88 6.97 10.16
N ARG A 78 13.24 6.22 11.21
CA ARG A 78 13.32 4.76 11.13
C ARG A 78 11.95 4.12 10.95
N ILE A 79 10.90 4.76 11.46
CA ILE A 79 9.56 4.20 11.47
C ILE A 79 8.60 5.13 10.74
N ASN A 80 8.49 6.39 11.13
CA ASN A 80 7.52 7.29 10.53
C ASN A 80 7.94 7.73 9.11
N PRO A 81 6.99 7.86 8.18
CA PRO A 81 7.30 8.32 6.84
C PRO A 81 7.51 9.84 6.85
N ASP A 82 8.18 10.34 5.81
CA ASP A 82 8.09 11.74 5.45
C ASP A 82 6.60 12.13 5.27
N ALA A 83 6.13 13.09 6.06
CA ALA A 83 4.75 13.56 6.04
C ALA A 83 4.34 14.22 4.72
N SER A 84 5.29 14.52 3.82
CA SER A 84 5.00 15.06 2.48
C SER A 84 4.57 13.99 1.46
N GLY A 85 4.98 12.73 1.64
CA GLY A 85 4.74 11.65 0.68
C GLY A 85 5.57 11.76 -0.60
N LYS A 86 6.57 12.65 -0.66
CA LYS A 86 7.34 12.95 -1.87
C LYS A 86 8.05 11.71 -2.45
N GLU A 87 8.70 10.92 -1.60
CA GLU A 87 9.43 9.75 -2.11
C GLU A 87 8.50 8.62 -2.54
N LEU A 88 7.33 8.47 -1.90
CA LEU A 88 6.29 7.56 -2.39
C LEU A 88 5.74 8.04 -3.74
N ALA A 89 5.48 9.34 -3.91
CA ALA A 89 5.08 9.90 -5.20
C ALA A 89 6.15 9.65 -6.28
N ARG A 90 7.43 9.74 -5.93
CA ARG A 90 8.54 9.41 -6.85
C ARG A 90 8.54 7.93 -7.22
N ALA A 91 8.31 7.02 -6.26
CA ALA A 91 8.20 5.59 -6.52
C ALA A 91 7.07 5.28 -7.51
N ILE A 92 5.88 5.86 -7.29
CA ILE A 92 4.73 5.68 -8.19
C ILE A 92 5.04 6.20 -9.59
N ASN A 93 5.64 7.39 -9.71
CA ASN A 93 6.03 7.95 -11.01
C ASN A 93 7.06 7.07 -11.75
N MET A 94 8.02 6.47 -11.04
CA MET A 94 8.96 5.52 -11.63
C MET A 94 8.25 4.28 -12.19
N ALA A 95 7.31 3.71 -11.42
CA ALA A 95 6.53 2.55 -11.86
C ALA A 95 5.65 2.87 -13.08
N LEU A 96 4.97 4.03 -13.09
CA LEU A 96 4.17 4.49 -14.22
C LEU A 96 5.04 4.72 -15.48
N LEU A 97 6.21 5.33 -15.31
CA LEU A 97 7.15 5.58 -16.40
C LEU A 97 7.67 4.27 -17.01
N GLU A 98 8.06 3.30 -16.18
CA GLU A 98 8.49 1.98 -16.64
C GLU A 98 7.35 1.24 -17.36
N ALA A 99 6.13 1.31 -16.81
CA ALA A 99 4.94 0.73 -17.42
C ALA A 99 4.51 1.45 -18.71
N LYS A 100 4.99 2.66 -18.97
CA LYS A 100 4.54 3.57 -20.04
C LYS A 100 3.03 3.84 -19.98
N VAL A 101 2.51 4.00 -18.77
CA VAL A 101 1.10 4.25 -18.47
C VAL A 101 0.96 5.65 -17.89
N ARG A 102 -0.02 6.42 -18.36
CA ARG A 102 -0.34 7.73 -17.80
C ARG A 102 -1.19 7.57 -16.52
N PRO A 103 -1.10 8.51 -15.56
CA PRO A 103 -1.92 8.44 -14.35
C PRO A 103 -3.43 8.28 -14.59
N GLU A 104 -3.96 8.81 -15.70
CA GLU A 104 -5.38 8.73 -16.05
C GLU A 104 -5.82 7.36 -16.58
N GLU A 105 -4.87 6.48 -16.89
CA GLU A 105 -5.10 5.11 -17.37
C GLU A 105 -5.15 4.09 -16.20
N ILE A 106 -5.01 4.56 -14.96
CA ILE A 106 -5.15 3.71 -13.76
C ILE A 106 -6.62 3.63 -13.35
N ASP A 107 -7.16 2.41 -13.39
CA ASP A 107 -8.57 2.15 -13.06
C ASP A 107 -8.82 1.86 -11.58
N PHE A 108 -7.79 1.48 -10.82
CA PHE A 108 -7.91 1.10 -9.41
C PHE A 108 -6.58 1.25 -8.67
N ILE A 109 -6.65 1.61 -7.39
CA ILE A 109 -5.47 1.69 -6.50
C ILE A 109 -5.69 0.79 -5.29
N SER A 110 -4.82 -0.21 -5.11
CA SER A 110 -4.69 -0.93 -3.84
C SER A 110 -3.75 -0.13 -2.94
N LEU A 111 -4.26 0.34 -1.81
CA LEU A 111 -3.53 1.17 -0.85
C LEU A 111 -2.83 0.29 0.20
N ASP A 112 -1.84 0.86 0.88
CA ASP A 112 -1.25 0.26 2.08
C ASP A 112 -2.21 0.41 3.28
N GLY A 113 -2.67 1.64 3.56
CA GLY A 113 -3.73 1.89 4.53
C GLY A 113 -3.40 1.41 5.94
N LEU A 114 -2.33 1.95 6.53
CA LEU A 114 -1.88 1.55 7.88
C LEU A 114 -2.83 2.00 9.00
N ALA A 115 -3.84 2.82 8.71
CA ALA A 115 -4.80 3.35 9.68
C ALA A 115 -4.16 4.20 10.79
N LEU A 116 -2.99 4.78 10.52
CA LEU A 116 -2.30 5.75 11.36
C LEU A 116 -2.30 7.13 10.69
N ASP A 117 -2.40 8.19 11.49
CA ASP A 117 -2.68 9.52 10.95
C ASP A 117 -1.63 10.02 9.94
N ILE A 118 -0.35 9.96 10.33
CA ILE A 118 0.77 10.42 9.51
C ILE A 118 0.97 9.55 8.26
N TRP A 119 0.78 8.24 8.38
CA TRP A 119 0.96 7.28 7.29
C TRP A 119 -0.09 7.46 6.21
N ASP A 120 -1.36 7.39 6.59
CA ASP A 120 -2.49 7.56 5.69
C ASP A 120 -2.46 8.96 5.04
N THR A 121 -2.10 9.99 5.80
CA THR A 121 -1.99 11.36 5.26
C THR A 121 -0.85 11.48 4.25
N SER A 122 0.30 10.86 4.52
CA SER A 122 1.45 10.84 3.60
C SER A 122 1.10 10.11 2.30
N GLU A 123 0.45 8.95 2.40
CA GLU A 123 -0.03 8.17 1.25
C GLU A 123 -0.99 8.98 0.37
N ILE A 124 -1.99 9.64 0.96
CA ILE A 124 -2.93 10.48 0.20
C ILE A 124 -2.23 11.70 -0.44
N LYS A 125 -1.24 12.31 0.23
CA LYS A 125 -0.46 13.42 -0.36
C LYS A 125 0.35 12.94 -1.56
N ALA A 126 0.97 11.77 -1.46
CA ALA A 126 1.70 11.16 -2.56
C ALA A 126 0.76 10.94 -3.77
N LEU A 127 -0.39 10.31 -3.55
CA LEU A 127 -1.38 10.09 -4.60
C LEU A 127 -1.89 11.38 -5.23
N LYS A 128 -2.18 12.41 -4.42
CA LYS A 128 -2.58 13.73 -4.94
C LYS A 128 -1.48 14.36 -5.80
N SER A 129 -0.21 14.17 -5.44
CA SER A 129 0.92 14.67 -6.22
C SER A 129 1.07 13.98 -7.57
N VAL A 130 0.71 12.69 -7.68
CA VAL A 130 0.85 11.92 -8.93
C VAL A 130 -0.37 12.02 -9.82
N PHE A 131 -1.55 11.79 -9.25
CA PHE A 131 -2.81 11.69 -9.99
C PHE A 131 -3.57 13.01 -10.06
N GLY A 132 -3.25 13.99 -9.20
CA GLY A 132 -3.90 15.30 -9.23
C GLY A 132 -5.43 15.21 -9.18
N ALA A 133 -6.10 15.81 -10.17
CA ALA A 133 -7.55 15.80 -10.26
C ALA A 133 -8.15 14.45 -10.67
N SER A 134 -7.40 13.57 -11.34
CA SER A 134 -7.92 12.26 -11.77
C SER A 134 -8.15 11.33 -10.59
N LEU A 135 -7.40 11.50 -9.48
CA LEU A 135 -7.50 10.68 -8.28
C LEU A 135 -8.94 10.52 -7.78
N LYS A 136 -9.77 11.56 -7.87
CA LYS A 136 -11.17 11.52 -7.42
C LYS A 136 -12.05 10.54 -8.19
N LYS A 137 -11.60 10.08 -9.36
CA LYS A 137 -12.31 9.16 -10.24
C LYS A 137 -11.79 7.72 -10.12
N ILE A 138 -10.66 7.53 -9.46
CA ILE A 138 -10.01 6.23 -9.34
C ILE A 138 -10.47 5.60 -8.03
N PRO A 139 -11.27 4.52 -8.05
CA PRO A 139 -11.60 3.78 -6.85
C PRO A 139 -10.34 3.23 -6.18
N ALA A 140 -10.35 3.22 -4.86
CA ALA A 140 -9.25 2.68 -4.07
C ALA A 140 -9.78 1.85 -2.91
N SER A 141 -9.03 0.82 -2.51
CA SER A 141 -9.33 -0.01 -1.34
C SER A 141 -8.04 -0.38 -0.62
N CYS A 142 -8.18 -0.70 0.65
CA CYS A 142 -7.12 -1.30 1.47
C CYS A 142 -7.35 -2.83 1.58
N PRO A 143 -6.36 -3.60 2.05
CA PRO A 143 -6.45 -5.03 2.30
C PRO A 143 -7.50 -5.42 3.34
#